data_AF-A0AAE3XKR2-F1
#
_entry.id   AF-A0AAE3XKR2-F1
#
_cell.length_a   1.000
_cell.length_b   1.000
_cell.length_c   1.000
_cell.angle_alpha   90.00
_cell.angle_beta   90.00
_cell.angle_gamma   90.00
#
_symmetry.space_group_name_H-M   'P 1'
#
loop_
_entity.id
_entity.type
_entity.pdbx_description
1 polymer ?
#
loop_
_entity_poly.entity_id
_entity_poly.type
_entity_poly.pdbx_seq_one_letter_code
_entity_poly.pdbx_strand_id
1 'polypeptide(L)' 'MIDYIIHEKAQGNTFQELNFTMKLMLKGIPVKHITDESVYDPSIVTLIRQAADEFEVNLPEEFFKLNNN' A
#
# COMPACT_ATOMS: atom_id res chain seq x y z
N MET A 1 -0.86 6.15 -0.28
CA MET A 1 -1.62 4.95 -0.71
C MET A 1 -1.42 3.71 0.15
N ILE A 2 -0.19 3.23 0.41
CA ILE A 2 0.02 2.05 1.30
C ILE A 2 -0.52 2.31 2.72
N ASP A 3 -0.42 3.54 3.21
CA ASP A 3 -1.00 3.95 4.49
C ASP A 3 -2.52 3.70 4.57
N TYR A 4 -3.24 3.86 3.46
CA TYR A 4 -4.68 3.57 3.39
C TYR A 4 -4.95 2.07 3.55
N ILE A 5 -4.16 1.22 2.88
CA ILE A 5 -4.25 -0.25 3.01
C ILE A 5 -3.99 -0.67 4.45
N ILE A 6 -2.96 -0.09 5.07
CA ILE A 6 -2.62 -0.33 6.47
C ILE A 6 -3.77 0.09 7.38
N HIS A 7 -4.34 1.28 7.17
CA HIS A 7 -5.43 1.83 7.97
C HIS A 7 -6.70 0.96 7.87
N GLU A 8 -7.11 0.58 6.66
CA GLU A 8 -8.25 -0.31 6.41
C GLU A 8 -8.05 -1.66 7.10
N LYS A 9 -6.85 -2.26 6.97
CA LYS A 9 -6.55 -3.54 7.61
C LYS A 9 -6.49 -3.44 9.13
N ALA A 10 -5.99 -2.32 9.65
CA ALA A 10 -5.90 -2.05 11.07
C ALA A 10 -7.23 -1.60 11.70
N GLN A 11 -8.23 -1.25 10.89
CA GLN A 11 -9.53 -0.73 11.34
C GLN A 11 -9.37 0.48 12.28
N GLY A 12 -8.40 1.35 11.99
CA GLY A 12 -8.06 2.51 12.82
C GLY A 12 -7.35 2.20 14.15
N ASN A 13 -6.91 0.96 14.38
CA ASN A 13 -6.11 0.62 15.56
C ASN A 13 -4.63 0.97 15.34
N THR A 14 -4.15 2.01 16.03
CA THR A 14 -2.77 2.52 15.90
C THR A 14 -1.68 1.49 16.15
N PHE A 15 -1.89 0.54 17.08
CA PHE A 15 -0.90 -0.52 17.33
C PHE A 15 -0.83 -1.53 16.18
N GLN A 16 -1.98 -1.85 15.58
CA GLN A 16 -2.04 -2.69 14.39
C GLN A 16 -1.44 -1.98 13.17
N GLU A 17 -1.70 -0.67 13.01
CA GLU A 17 -1.08 0.14 11.95
C GLU A 17 0.46 0.09 12.05
N LEU A 18 1.01 0.25 13.26
CA LEU A 18 2.44 0.12 13.50
C LEU A 18 2.96 -1.28 13.15
N ASN A 19 2.24 -2.33 13.57
CA ASN A 19 2.62 -3.72 13.26
C ASN A 19 2.64 -4.00 11.76
N PHE A 20 1.63 -3.56 11.03
CA PHE A 20 1.57 -3.71 9.58
C PHE A 20 2.65 -2.89 8.87
N THR A 21 2.88 -1.66 9.32
CA THR A 21 3.99 -0.83 8.84
C THR A 21 5.33 -1.54 8.99
N MET A 22 5.62 -2.10 10.17
CA MET A 22 6.85 -2.85 10.42
C MET A 22 6.95 -4.10 9.55
N LYS A 23 5.85 -4.86 9.38
CA LYS A 23 5.83 -6.05 8.51
C LYS A 23 6.21 -5.71 7.06
N LEU A 24 5.66 -4.65 6.49
CA LEU A 24 6.00 -4.21 5.13
C LEU A 24 7.46 -3.77 5.02
N MET A 25 7.93 -2.98 5.99
CA MET A 25 9.32 -2.52 6.02
C MET A 25 10.31 -3.69 6.12
N LEU A 26 10.00 -4.72 6.93
CA LEU A 26 10.81 -5.95 7.03
C LEU A 26 10.85 -6.75 5.73
N LYS A 27 9.83 -6.62 4.88
CA LYS A 27 9.78 -7.21 3.53
C LYS A 27 10.39 -6.33 2.45
N GLY A 28 10.98 -5.20 2.82
CA GLY A 28 11.60 -4.26 1.89
C GLY A 28 10.59 -3.40 1.13
N ILE A 29 9.34 -3.32 1.60
CA ILE A 29 8.30 -2.46 1.03
C ILE A 29 8.31 -1.13 1.81
N PRO A 30 8.88 -0.04 1.25
CA PRO A 30 8.93 1.24 1.95
C PRO A 30 7.53 1.85 2.07
N VAL A 31 7.17 2.24 3.29
CA VAL A 31 5.84 2.79 3.61
C VAL A 31 5.81 4.33 3.48
N LYS A 32 6.97 4.99 3.32
CA LYS A 32 7.04 6.46 3.25
C LYS A 32 6.31 7.02 2.02
N HIS A 33 5.32 7.88 2.30
CA HIS A 33 4.68 8.88 1.43
C HIS A 33 4.68 8.57 -0.06
N ILE A 34 4.03 7.46 -0.42
CA ILE A 34 3.46 7.33 -1.76
C ILE A 34 2.27 8.29 -1.80
N THR A 35 2.53 9.50 -2.30
CA THR A 35 1.54 10.53 -2.62
C THR A 35 0.71 10.12 -3.83
N ASP A 36 -0.45 10.73 -4.05
CA ASP A 36 -1.26 10.47 -5.25
C ASP A 36 -0.51 10.81 -6.56
N GLU A 37 0.53 11.62 -6.48
CA GLU A 37 1.43 11.95 -7.60
C GLU A 37 2.46 10.86 -7.89
N SER A 38 2.71 9.92 -6.97
CA SER A 38 3.66 8.81 -7.16
C SER A 38 3.04 7.56 -7.78
N VAL A 39 1.72 7.56 -8.03
CA VAL A 39 0.95 6.41 -8.55
C VAL A 39 1.24 6.12 -10.03
N TYR A 40 2.00 7.00 -10.69
CA TYR A 40 2.46 6.84 -12.07
C TYR A 40 3.82 6.12 -12.21
N ASP A 41 4.49 5.79 -11.09
CA ASP A 41 5.73 5.01 -11.13
C ASP A 41 5.41 3.50 -11.05
N PRO A 42 5.75 2.70 -12.08
CA PRO A 42 5.52 1.24 -12.08
C PRO A 42 6.15 0.52 -10.88
N SER A 43 7.26 1.04 -10.34
CA SER A 43 7.90 0.48 -9.14
C SER A 43 7.03 0.70 -7.90
N ILE A 44 6.37 1.86 -7.78
CA ILE A 44 5.47 2.20 -6.67
C ILE A 44 4.17 1.39 -6.76
N VAL A 45 3.64 1.20 -7.98
CA VAL A 45 2.46 0.35 -8.22
C VAL A 45 2.72 -1.10 -7.81
N THR A 46 3.94 -1.60 -8.09
CA THR A 46 4.37 -2.93 -7.67
C THR A 46 4.39 -3.04 -6.15
N LEU A 47 4.90 -2.03 -5.44
CA LEU A 47 4.92 -1.99 -3.98
C LEU A 47 3.51 -1.94 -3.37
N ILE A 48 2.59 -1.18 -3.99
CA ILE A 48 1.18 -1.12 -3.57
C ILE A 48 0.52 -2.50 -3.72
N ARG A 49 0.75 -3.20 -4.84
CA ARG A 49 0.23 -4.57 -5.05
C ARG A 49 0.80 -5.55 -4.04
N GLN A 50 2.11 -5.52 -3.81
CA GLN A 50 2.75 -6.39 -2.81
C GLN A 50 2.19 -6.14 -1.40
N ALA A 51 1.93 -4.88 -1.03
CA ALA A 51 1.30 -4.57 0.26
C ALA A 51 -0.16 -5.04 0.34
N ALA A 52 -0.92 -4.92 -0.74
CA ALA A 52 -2.29 -5.41 -0.82
C ALA A 52 -2.35 -6.95 -0.72
N ASP A 53 -1.49 -7.65 -1.45
CA ASP A 53 -1.36 -9.11 -1.42
C ASP A 53 -0.96 -9.60 -0.02
N GLU A 54 0.00 -8.94 0.63
CA GLU A 54 0.44 -9.28 1.99
C GLU A 54 -0.69 -9.22 3.03
N PHE A 55 -1.63 -8.32 2.82
CA PHE A 55 -2.74 -8.08 3.75
C PHE A 55 -4.07 -8.62 3.28
N GLU A 56 -4.09 -9.34 2.15
CA GLU A 56 -5.31 -9.86 1.51
C GLU A 56 -6.37 -8.77 1.32
N VAL A 57 -5.92 -7.56 0.94
CA VAL A 57 -6.80 -6.42 0.67
C VAL A 57 -7.11 -6.39 -0.81
N ASN A 58 -8.39 -6.52 -1.16
CA ASN A 58 -8.84 -6.36 -2.54
C ASN A 58 -8.89 -4.87 -2.90
N LEU A 59 -7.90 -4.40 -3.65
CA LEU A 59 -7.93 -3.08 -4.25
C LEU A 59 -8.76 -3.11 -5.55
N PRO A 60 -9.68 -2.15 -5.76
CA PRO A 60 -10.42 -2.02 -7.01
C PRO A 60 -9.45 -1.87 -8.20
N GLU A 61 -9.75 -2.48 -9.36
CA GLU A 61 -8.89 -2.33 -10.55
C GLU A 61 -8.66 -0.86 -10.97
N GLU A 62 -9.62 0.01 -10.66
CA GLU A 62 -9.55 1.45 -10.90
C GLU A 62 -8.37 2.12 -10.19
N PHE A 63 -7.88 1.55 -9.08
CA PHE A 63 -6.63 1.99 -8.43
C PHE A 63 -5.39 1.85 -9.32
N PHE A 64 -5.43 0.98 -10.34
CA PHE A 64 -4.28 0.69 -11.20
C PHE A 64 -4.42 1.23 -12.63
N LYS A 65 -5.61 1.72 -13.02
CA LYS A 65 -5.92 2.17 -14.39
C LYS A 65 -5.21 3.48 -14.81
N LEU A 66 -4.54 4.17 -13.89
CA LEU A 66 -3.78 5.39 -14.17
C LEU A 66 -2.44 5.17 -14.91
N ASN A 67 -2.05 3.93 -15.22
CA ASN A 67 -0.73 3.58 -15.80
C ASN A 67 -0.74 3.15 -17.28
N ASN A 68 -1.83 3.35 -18.03
CA ASN A 68 -1.97 2.86 -19.42
C ASN A 68 -2.20 3.95 -20.49
N ASN A 69 -1.89 5.22 -20.22
CA ASN A 69 -1.91 6.29 -21.24
C ASN A 69 -0.56 6.99 -21.35
#